data_AF-W1XY62-F1
#
_entry.id   AF-W1XY62-F1
#
_cell.length_a   1.000
_cell.length_b   1.000
_cell.length_c   1.000
_cell.angle_alpha   90.00
_cell.angle_beta   90.00
_cell.angle_gamma   90.00
#
_symmetry.space_group_name_H-M   'P 1'
#
loop_
_entity.id
_entity.type
_entity.pdbx_description
1 polymer ?
#
loop_
_entity_poly.entity_id
_entity_poly.type
_entity_poly.pdbx_seq_one_letter_code
_entity_poly.pdbx_strand_id
1 'polypeptide(L)'
;EEEMQKIVKENFPSIREEVTKDEAREIFKNDPYKLELIEEHSEDEGGLTIYRQGEYVDLCRGPHVPSTGRIQIFHLLHVAGAYWRGNSDNAMMQRIYGTA
;
A
#
# COMPACT_ATOMS: atom_id res chain seq x y z
N GLU A 1 12.43 8.80 -5.58
CA GLU A 1 11.55 9.59 -6.46
C GLU A 1 11.70 9.19 -7.93
N GLU A 2 12.92 9.17 -8.48
CA GLU A 2 13.15 8.82 -9.90
C GLU A 2 12.48 7.51 -10.35
N GLU A 3 12.55 6.46 -9.52
CA GLU A 3 11.89 5.18 -9.83
C GLU A 3 10.35 5.31 -9.90
N MET A 4 9.75 6.09 -9.00
CA MET A 4 8.31 6.37 -9.05
C MET A 4 7.95 7.08 -10.36
N GLN A 5 8.79 7.99 -10.84
CA GLN A 5 8.57 8.67 -12.12
C GLN A 5 8.68 7.71 -13.32
N LYS A 6 9.51 6.67 -13.25
CA LYS A 6 9.56 5.62 -14.29
C LYS A 6 8.25 4.82 -14.30
N ILE A 7 7.79 4.37 -13.15
CA ILE A 7 6.54 3.61 -12.99
C ILE A 7 5.31 4.42 -13.47
N VAL A 8 5.29 5.73 -13.24
CA VAL A 8 4.25 6.63 -13.78
C VAL A 8 4.26 6.65 -15.30
N LYS A 9 5.45 6.64 -15.94
CA LYS A 9 5.57 6.58 -17.41
C LYS A 9 5.15 5.23 -17.98
N GLU A 10 5.35 4.15 -17.24
CA GLU A 10 4.88 2.81 -17.62
C GLU A 10 3.34 2.68 -17.57
N ASN A 11 2.67 3.56 -16.79
CA ASN A 11 1.23 3.73 -16.78
C ASN A 11 0.44 2.42 -16.53
N PHE A 12 0.85 1.66 -15.51
CA PHE A 12 0.15 0.44 -15.12
C PHE A 12 -1.30 0.72 -14.72
N PRO A 13 -2.26 -0.12 -15.15
CA PRO A 13 -3.62 -0.07 -14.62
C PRO A 13 -3.61 -0.38 -13.13
N SER A 14 -4.49 0.28 -12.37
CA SER A 14 -4.73 -0.02 -10.96
C SER A 14 -5.95 -0.92 -10.85
N ILE A 15 -5.72 -2.22 -10.70
CA ILE A 15 -6.77 -3.24 -10.71
C ILE A 15 -7.20 -3.49 -9.27
N ARG A 16 -8.47 -3.18 -8.95
CA ARG A 16 -9.08 -3.50 -7.64
C ARG A 16 -9.61 -4.93 -7.66
N GLU A 17 -9.23 -5.71 -6.66
CA GLU A 17 -9.73 -7.07 -6.45
C GLU A 17 -10.28 -7.20 -5.03
N GLU A 18 -11.44 -7.83 -4.91
CA GLU A 18 -11.97 -8.29 -3.61
C GLU A 18 -11.38 -9.67 -3.33
N VAL A 19 -10.83 -9.85 -2.15
CA VAL A 19 -10.15 -11.09 -1.74
C VAL A 19 -10.69 -11.58 -0.41
N THR A 20 -10.65 -12.89 -0.23
CA THR A 20 -10.89 -13.51 1.07
C THR A 20 -9.70 -13.25 2.00
N LYS A 21 -9.93 -13.44 3.31
CA LYS A 21 -8.87 -13.34 4.32
C LYS A 21 -7.69 -14.26 4.04
N ASP A 22 -7.97 -15.49 3.62
CA ASP A 22 -6.92 -16.49 3.37
C ASP A 22 -6.13 -16.19 2.09
N GLU A 23 -6.78 -15.71 1.03
CA GLU A 23 -6.09 -15.22 -0.16
C GLU A 23 -5.19 -14.01 0.18
N ALA A 24 -5.68 -13.06 0.97
CA ALA A 24 -4.90 -11.92 1.40
C ALA A 24 -3.68 -12.36 2.23
N ARG A 25 -3.84 -13.32 3.16
CA ARG A 25 -2.73 -13.88 3.94
C ARG A 25 -1.66 -14.52 3.06
N GLU A 26 -2.06 -15.27 2.03
CA GLU A 26 -1.09 -15.90 1.13
C GLU A 26 -0.33 -14.85 0.30
N ILE A 27 -1.03 -13.82 -0.19
CA ILE A 27 -0.42 -12.72 -0.94
C ILE A 27 0.61 -11.96 -0.08
N PHE A 28 0.27 -11.66 1.17
CA PHE A 28 1.10 -10.88 2.09
C PHE A 28 1.89 -11.73 3.09
N LYS A 29 2.10 -13.02 2.83
CA LYS A 29 2.75 -13.95 3.78
C LYS A 29 4.14 -13.53 4.27
N ASN A 30 4.84 -12.72 3.48
CA ASN A 30 6.19 -12.21 3.78
C ASN A 30 6.16 -10.78 4.37
N ASP A 31 4.99 -10.19 4.57
CA ASP A 31 4.81 -8.86 5.16
C ASP A 31 4.06 -8.97 6.50
N PRO A 32 4.78 -9.06 7.63
CA PRO A 32 4.17 -9.27 8.93
C PRO A 32 3.22 -8.12 9.34
N TYR A 33 3.45 -6.90 8.85
CA TYR A 33 2.63 -5.74 9.17
C TYR A 33 1.30 -5.79 8.43
N LYS A 34 1.31 -6.18 7.15
CA LYS A 34 0.08 -6.37 6.37
C LYS A 34 -0.74 -7.56 6.88
N LEU A 35 -0.08 -8.64 7.34
CA LEU A 35 -0.79 -9.75 7.99
C LEU A 35 -1.53 -9.31 9.25
N GLU A 36 -0.91 -8.50 10.10
CA GLU A 36 -1.56 -7.95 11.29
C GLU A 36 -2.78 -7.08 10.93
N LEU A 37 -2.66 -6.24 9.89
CA LEU A 37 -3.78 -5.43 9.39
C LEU A 37 -4.91 -6.29 8.78
N ILE A 38 -4.58 -7.40 8.12
CA ILE A 38 -5.59 -8.34 7.59
C ILE A 38 -6.39 -8.97 8.72
N GLU A 39 -5.74 -9.34 9.83
CA GLU A 39 -6.44 -9.88 10.99
C GLU A 39 -7.43 -8.89 11.60
N GLU A 40 -7.01 -7.63 11.71
CA GLU A 40 -7.82 -6.57 12.31
C GLU A 40 -9.00 -6.14 11.44
N HIS A 41 -8.79 -6.08 10.12
CA HIS A 41 -9.75 -5.48 9.19
C HIS A 41 -10.57 -6.50 8.39
N SER A 42 -10.37 -7.81 8.60
CA SER A 42 -11.06 -8.84 7.81
C SER A 42 -12.58 -8.86 7.93
N GLU A 43 -13.12 -8.29 9.02
CA GLU A 43 -14.55 -8.28 9.32
C GLU A 43 -15.20 -6.91 9.08
N ASP A 44 -14.42 -5.93 8.60
CA ASP A 44 -14.92 -4.58 8.39
C ASP A 44 -15.90 -4.51 7.22
N GLU A 45 -16.85 -3.56 7.33
CA GLU A 45 -17.77 -3.26 6.23
C GLU A 45 -17.00 -2.84 4.97
N GLY A 46 -17.27 -3.53 3.86
CA GLY A 46 -16.59 -3.35 2.58
C GLY A 46 -15.59 -4.45 2.23
N GLY A 47 -15.30 -5.37 3.15
CA GLY A 47 -14.42 -6.52 2.92
C GLY A 47 -12.95 -6.16 2.71
N LEU A 48 -12.14 -7.17 2.42
CA LEU A 48 -10.71 -7.00 2.11
C LEU A 48 -10.52 -6.79 0.61
N THR A 49 -9.89 -5.67 0.27
CA THR A 49 -9.54 -5.38 -1.12
C THR A 49 -8.07 -5.09 -1.30
N ILE A 50 -7.57 -5.49 -2.46
CA ILE A 50 -6.20 -5.21 -2.89
C ILE A 50 -6.21 -4.42 -4.19
N TYR A 51 -5.09 -3.75 -4.44
CA TYR A 51 -4.81 -3.07 -5.70
C TYR A 51 -3.54 -3.64 -6.31
N ARG A 52 -3.61 -4.11 -7.56
CA ARG A 52 -2.45 -4.52 -8.35
C ARG A 52 -2.04 -3.47 -9.36
N GLN A 53 -0.75 -3.20 -9.42
CA GLN A 53 -0.10 -2.26 -10.34
C GLN A 53 1.18 -2.91 -10.87
N GLY A 54 1.07 -3.58 -12.02
CA GLY A 54 2.17 -4.40 -12.55
C GLY A 54 2.46 -5.59 -11.63
N GLU A 55 3.70 -5.71 -11.16
CA GLU A 55 4.11 -6.74 -10.19
C GLU A 55 3.78 -6.38 -8.74
N TYR A 56 3.48 -5.11 -8.46
CA TYR A 56 3.21 -4.63 -7.11
C TYR A 56 1.74 -4.86 -6.71
N VAL A 57 1.53 -5.23 -5.45
CA VAL A 57 0.21 -5.42 -4.86
C VAL A 57 0.18 -4.76 -3.49
N ASP A 58 -0.91 -4.04 -3.19
CA ASP A 58 -1.11 -3.42 -1.88
C ASP A 58 -2.53 -3.62 -1.35
N LEU A 59 -2.64 -3.71 -0.03
CA LEU A 59 -3.90 -3.83 0.71
C LEU A 59 -4.47 -2.43 0.99
N CYS A 60 -5.65 -2.13 0.46
CA CYS A 60 -6.32 -0.85 0.67
C CYS A 60 -7.81 -0.93 0.33
N ARG A 61 -8.66 -0.15 1.01
CA ARG A 61 -10.09 -0.01 0.68
C ARG A 61 -10.34 0.89 -0.55
N GLY A 62 -9.45 1.85 -0.80
CA GLY A 62 -9.53 2.80 -1.91
C GLY A 62 -10.60 3.89 -1.76
N PRO A 63 -11.02 4.54 -2.87
CA PRO A 63 -10.65 4.27 -4.25
C PRO A 63 -9.24 4.78 -4.64
N HIS A 64 -8.60 4.10 -5.59
CA HIS A 64 -7.37 4.56 -6.25
C HIS A 64 -7.67 5.17 -7.62
N VAL A 65 -6.73 5.96 -8.16
CA VAL A 65 -6.77 6.39 -9.56
C VAL A 65 -6.75 5.17 -10.51
N PRO A 66 -7.34 5.25 -11.71
CA PRO A 66 -7.39 4.11 -12.63
C PRO A 66 -6.05 3.60 -13.16
N SER A 67 -5.01 4.44 -13.19
CA SER A 67 -3.66 4.04 -13.63
C SER A 67 -2.58 4.91 -13.00
N THR A 68 -1.36 4.37 -12.88
CA THR A 68 -0.21 5.09 -12.30
C THR A 68 0.13 6.36 -13.09
N GLY A 69 -0.10 6.37 -14.40
CA GLY A 69 0.15 7.52 -15.28
C GLY A 69 -0.74 8.74 -15.00
N ARG A 70 -1.78 8.61 -14.16
CA ARG A 70 -2.58 9.77 -13.71
C ARG A 70 -1.91 10.60 -12.62
N ILE A 71 -0.86 10.08 -11.97
CA ILE A 71 -0.16 10.77 -10.88
C ILE A 71 1.09 11.45 -11.46
N GLN A 72 0.87 12.49 -12.26
CA GLN A 72 1.96 13.12 -13.04
C GLN A 72 2.85 14.04 -12.21
N ILE A 73 2.29 14.67 -11.18
CA ILE A 73 2.97 15.65 -10.33
C ILE A 73 2.93 15.11 -8.91
N PHE A 74 4.11 14.86 -8.36
CA PHE A 74 4.31 14.51 -6.96
C PHE A 74 5.76 14.83 -6.58
N HIS A 75 6.02 14.96 -5.29
CA HIS A 75 7.35 15.23 -4.78
C HIS A 75 7.57 14.60 -3.41
N LEU A 76 8.73 13.95 -3.20
CA LEU A 76 9.15 13.47 -1.88
C LEU A 76 9.75 14.62 -1.06
N LEU A 77 9.36 14.73 0.20
CA LEU A 77 9.75 15.84 1.07
C LEU A 77 10.94 15.45 1.96
N HIS A 78 10.69 14.65 3.00
CA HIS A 78 11.71 14.24 3.97
C HIS A 78 11.37 12.87 4.57
N VAL A 79 12.34 12.30 5.29
CA VAL A 79 12.19 11.03 6.00
C VAL A 79 12.19 11.28 7.51
N ALA A 80 11.38 10.55 8.26
CA ALA A 80 11.38 10.55 9.72
C ALA A 80 11.30 9.12 10.27
N GLY A 81 11.62 8.95 11.56
CA GLY A 81 11.32 7.72 12.29
C GLY A 81 9.86 7.70 12.74
N ALA A 82 9.21 6.56 12.66
CA ALA A 82 7.88 6.33 13.22
C ALA A 82 7.78 4.92 13.81
N TYR A 83 7.41 4.81 15.07
CA TYR A 83 7.18 3.51 15.70
C TYR A 83 5.90 2.86 15.18
N TRP A 84 5.93 1.55 14.97
CA TRP A 84 4.73 0.79 14.61
C TRP A 84 3.65 0.95 15.68
N ARG A 85 2.43 1.29 15.24
CA ARG A 85 1.29 1.65 16.09
C ARG A 85 1.54 2.83 17.06
N GLY A 86 2.59 3.61 16.83
CA GLY A 86 2.98 4.71 17.73
C GLY A 86 3.50 4.25 19.09
N ASN A 87 3.79 2.95 19.27
CA ASN A 87 4.31 2.41 20.52
C ASN A 87 5.84 2.31 20.46
N SER A 88 6.55 2.98 21.37
CA SER A 88 8.02 3.00 21.44
C SER A 88 8.67 1.63 21.65
N ASP A 89 7.92 0.64 22.16
CA ASP A 89 8.40 -0.73 22.34
C ASP A 89 8.38 -1.54 21.04
N ASN A 90 7.69 -1.04 20.00
CA ASN A 90 7.61 -1.71 18.70
C ASN A 90 8.75 -1.30 17.75
N ALA A 91 8.81 -1.92 16.58
CA ALA A 91 9.79 -1.60 15.56
C ALA A 91 9.73 -0.12 15.12
N MET A 92 10.90 0.52 15.05
CA MET A 92 11.08 1.82 14.42
C MET A 92 11.05 1.67 12.90
N MET A 93 10.10 2.31 12.25
CA MET A 93 9.97 2.33 10.79
C MET A 93 10.47 3.65 10.20
N GLN A 94 10.76 3.64 8.90
CA GLN A 94 11.06 4.83 8.14
C GLN A 94 9.79 5.36 7.49
N ARG A 95 9.36 6.55 7.91
CA ARG A 95 8.25 7.27 7.28
C ARG A 95 8.81 8.19 6.22
N ILE A 96 8.37 8.00 4.97
CA ILE A 96 8.73 8.83 3.82
C ILE A 96 7.55 9.78 3.56
N TYR A 97 7.78 11.09 3.64
CA TYR A 97 6.76 12.10 3.37
C TYR A 97 6.78 12.53 1.90
N GLY A 98 5.62 12.86 1.34
CA GLY A 98 5.47 13.40 -0.01
C GLY A 98 4.18 14.20 -0.20
N THR A 99 4.05 14.86 -1.35
CA THR A 99 2.86 15.61 -1.79
C THR A 99 2.56 15.29 -3.25
N ALA A 100 1.31 15.42 -3.69
CA ALA A 100 0.85 15.20 -5.07
C ALA A 100 -0.33 16.12 -5.43
#